data_AF-A0AAC9HLL6-F1
#
_entry.id   AF-A0AAC9HLL6-F1
#
_cell.length_a   1.000
_cell.length_b   1.000
_cell.length_c   1.000
_cell.angle_alpha   90.00
_cell.angle_beta   90.00
_cell.angle_gamma   90.00
#
_symmetry.space_group_name_H-M   'P 1'
#
loop_
_entity.id
_entity.type
_entity.pdbx_description
1 polymer ?
#
loop_
_entity_poly.entity_id
_entity_poly.type
_entity_poly.pdbx_seq_one_letter_code
_entity_poly.pdbx_strand_id
1 'polypeptide(L)'
;MSIDVLTTLRSSVLAAVPAPQPGSEPVADVIGTGEAIAFWILGPAALLGALGMIFARNAVHSALWLVMTMLSLGVMYMVQQAPFLGIVQIIVYTGAIMMLFLFVLMLVGRDSADSVVEVLRGQRLLAALFGIGFGILAVGALVRSLDAVDSVGLDQVNGAPGGNVGAIGESLFTDYLWPFELTGALLVVATVGALVFVLVDKRDKVKLTQRERVEARFRGELSRPSPLPGPGVFATANSVATPALLPDGSVAPESLSDLIESTALERLDAETASVSGSVPGPGARELTGDDGSVAAQEDSDATTTSEKASDADSVESKRSAASDAAEATDTSSEEGRA
;
A
#
# COMPACT_ATOMS: atom_id res chain seq x y z
N MET A 1 15.46 -38.08 10.64
CA MET A 1 14.83 -37.86 11.96
C MET A 1 13.55 -37.03 11.88
N SER A 2 13.28 -36.28 10.80
CA SER A 2 12.14 -35.34 10.76
C SER A 2 10.85 -35.88 10.15
N ILE A 3 10.90 -36.93 9.31
CA ILE A 3 9.70 -37.49 8.66
C ILE A 3 8.91 -38.38 9.63
N ASP A 4 9.58 -39.28 10.36
CA ASP A 4 8.91 -40.18 11.32
C ASP A 4 8.18 -39.44 12.45
N VAL A 5 8.71 -38.31 12.92
CA VAL A 5 8.06 -37.50 13.96
C VAL A 5 6.75 -36.88 13.44
N LEU A 6 6.74 -36.40 12.20
CA LEU A 6 5.55 -35.84 11.54
C LEU A 6 4.50 -36.92 11.24
N THR A 7 4.90 -38.13 10.84
CA THR A 7 3.98 -39.26 10.64
C THR A 7 3.40 -39.77 11.97
N THR A 8 4.23 -39.81 13.01
CA THR A 8 3.83 -40.26 14.36
C THR A 8 2.88 -39.25 15.00
N LEU A 9 3.14 -37.94 14.88
CA LEU A 9 2.23 -36.89 15.32
C LEU A 9 0.89 -36.96 14.58
N ARG A 10 0.90 -37.22 13.26
CA ARG A 10 -0.32 -37.41 12.47
C ARG A 10 -1.15 -38.60 12.95
N SER A 11 -0.52 -39.72 13.34
CA SER A 11 -1.24 -40.86 13.90
C SER A 11 -1.78 -40.62 15.30
N SER A 12 -1.10 -39.84 16.13
CA SER A 12 -1.56 -39.50 17.49
C SER A 12 -2.74 -38.51 17.46
N VAL A 13 -2.70 -37.52 16.56
CA VAL A 13 -3.80 -36.57 16.36
C VAL A 13 -5.04 -37.25 15.78
N LEU A 14 -4.87 -38.23 14.88
CA LEU A 14 -6.00 -39.01 14.34
C LEU A 14 -6.62 -39.95 15.39
N ALA A 15 -5.86 -40.37 16.41
CA ALA A 15 -6.34 -41.20 17.51
C ALA A 15 -7.08 -40.42 18.61
N ALA A 16 -6.98 -39.09 18.62
CA ALA A 16 -7.71 -38.21 19.54
C ALA A 16 -9.16 -37.93 19.08
N VAL A 17 -9.54 -38.36 17.87
CA VAL A 17 -10.95 -38.38 17.46
C VAL A 17 -11.60 -39.57 18.18
N PRO A 18 -12.56 -39.34 19.10
CA PRO A 18 -13.23 -40.44 19.78
C PRO A 18 -13.88 -41.35 18.72
N ALA A 19 -13.53 -42.63 18.74
CA ALA A 19 -14.18 -43.62 17.89
C ALA A 19 -15.70 -43.55 18.12
N PRO A 20 -16.52 -43.59 17.06
CA PRO A 20 -17.97 -43.57 17.21
C PRO A 20 -18.39 -44.72 18.13
N GLN A 21 -19.07 -44.37 19.23
CA GLN A 21 -19.57 -45.33 20.20
C GLN A 21 -20.51 -46.32 19.47
N PRO A 22 -20.28 -47.64 19.55
CA PRO A 22 -21.17 -48.61 18.91
C PRO A 22 -22.52 -48.60 19.64
N GLY A 23 -23.49 -47.86 19.10
CA GLY A 23 -24.84 -47.72 19.65
C GLY A 23 -25.45 -46.33 19.56
N SER A 24 -24.70 -45.29 19.18
CA SER A 24 -25.30 -44.02 18.75
C SER A 24 -25.70 -44.16 17.28
N GLU A 25 -26.99 -44.35 17.01
CA GLU A 25 -27.48 -44.17 15.64
C GLU A 25 -27.01 -42.80 15.13
N PRO A 26 -26.61 -42.66 13.85
CA PRO A 26 -26.31 -41.35 13.29
C PRO A 26 -27.60 -40.53 13.39
N VAL A 27 -27.68 -39.71 14.44
CA VAL A 27 -28.69 -38.67 14.52
C VAL A 27 -28.35 -37.78 13.35
N ALA A 28 -29.12 -37.92 12.26
CA ALA A 28 -29.03 -37.03 11.14
C ALA A 28 -29.11 -35.62 11.72
N ASP A 29 -28.03 -34.86 11.57
CA ASP A 29 -27.99 -33.48 12.01
C ASP A 29 -29.12 -32.77 11.27
N VAL A 30 -30.22 -32.52 11.97
CA VAL A 30 -31.42 -31.97 11.36
C VAL A 30 -31.15 -30.49 11.22
N ILE A 31 -30.60 -30.10 10.07
CA ILE A 31 -30.33 -28.70 9.72
C ILE A 31 -31.62 -27.91 9.98
N GLY A 32 -31.56 -27.03 10.98
CA GLY A 32 -32.70 -26.21 11.34
C GLY A 32 -33.05 -25.28 10.18
N THR A 33 -34.34 -25.04 9.93
CA THR A 33 -34.77 -24.09 8.88
C THR A 33 -34.13 -22.70 9.08
N GLY A 34 -33.93 -22.28 10.33
CA GLY A 34 -33.24 -21.02 10.66
C GLY A 34 -31.75 -21.01 10.29
N GLU A 35 -31.05 -22.14 10.46
CA GLU A 35 -29.66 -22.30 10.05
C GLU A 35 -29.52 -22.27 8.53
N ALA A 36 -30.39 -22.98 7.81
CA ALA A 36 -30.41 -22.96 6.35
C ALA A 36 -30.67 -21.54 5.80
N ILE A 37 -31.64 -20.82 6.39
CA ILE A 37 -31.92 -19.42 6.03
C ILE A 37 -30.70 -18.54 6.31
N ALA A 38 -30.07 -18.68 7.48
CA ALA A 38 -28.87 -17.92 7.81
C ALA A 38 -27.74 -18.19 6.80
N PHE A 39 -27.47 -19.45 6.46
CA PHE A 39 -26.47 -19.83 5.47
C PHE A 39 -26.72 -19.17 4.10
N TRP A 40 -27.96 -19.25 3.59
CA TRP A 40 -28.32 -18.71 2.28
C TRP A 40 -28.34 -17.17 2.22
N ILE A 41 -28.37 -16.49 3.36
CA ILE A 41 -28.26 -15.03 3.44
C ILE A 41 -26.79 -14.62 3.65
N LEU A 42 -26.13 -15.20 4.66
CA LEU A 42 -24.80 -14.81 5.09
C LEU A 42 -23.71 -15.29 4.12
N GLY A 43 -23.87 -16.46 3.50
CA GLY A 43 -22.92 -16.99 2.52
C GLY A 43 -22.76 -16.05 1.33
N PRO A 44 -23.85 -15.68 0.62
CA PRO A 44 -23.80 -14.68 -0.44
C PRO A 44 -23.33 -13.30 0.05
N ALA A 45 -23.74 -12.86 1.25
CA ALA A 45 -23.27 -11.58 1.79
C ALA A 45 -21.74 -11.56 2.01
N ALA A 46 -21.17 -12.66 2.52
CA ALA A 46 -19.73 -12.83 2.67
C ALA A 46 -19.02 -12.88 1.31
N LEU A 47 -19.58 -13.57 0.32
CA LEU A 47 -19.02 -13.63 -1.02
C LEU A 47 -19.03 -12.26 -1.71
N LEU A 48 -20.16 -11.55 -1.62
CA LEU A 48 -20.30 -10.20 -2.15
C LEU A 48 -19.36 -9.23 -1.46
N GLY A 49 -19.12 -9.36 -0.15
CA GLY A 49 -18.12 -8.56 0.54
C GLY A 49 -16.69 -8.87 0.09
N ALA A 50 -16.36 -10.14 -0.18
CA ALA A 50 -15.03 -10.51 -0.65
C ALA A 50 -14.77 -9.96 -2.05
N LEU A 51 -15.76 -10.05 -2.94
CA LEU A 51 -15.72 -9.44 -4.26
C LEU A 51 -15.68 -7.90 -4.15
N GLY A 52 -16.50 -7.32 -3.28
CA GLY A 52 -16.59 -5.88 -3.04
C GLY A 52 -15.26 -5.29 -2.57
N MET A 53 -14.51 -6.00 -1.73
CA MET A 53 -13.15 -5.62 -1.35
C MET A 53 -12.25 -5.45 -2.58
N ILE A 54 -12.24 -6.43 -3.48
CA ILE A 54 -11.32 -6.48 -4.62
C ILE A 54 -11.66 -5.39 -5.64
N PHE A 55 -12.95 -5.11 -5.84
CA PHE A 55 -13.40 -4.12 -6.82
C PHE A 55 -13.42 -2.68 -6.28
N ALA A 56 -13.31 -2.48 -4.97
CA ALA A 56 -13.33 -1.16 -4.36
C ALA A 56 -12.06 -0.36 -4.68
N ARG A 57 -12.22 0.79 -5.34
CA ARG A 57 -11.11 1.71 -5.69
C ARG A 57 -10.56 2.49 -4.50
N ASN A 58 -11.40 2.70 -3.48
CA ASN A 58 -11.04 3.41 -2.26
C ASN A 58 -10.64 2.40 -1.19
N ALA A 59 -9.45 2.57 -0.60
CA ALA A 59 -8.91 1.65 0.42
C ALA A 59 -9.86 1.49 1.62
N VAL A 60 -10.49 2.58 2.07
CA VAL A 60 -11.48 2.55 3.16
C VAL A 60 -12.71 1.72 2.78
N HIS A 61 -13.22 1.85 1.55
CA HIS A 61 -14.38 1.08 1.11
C HIS A 61 -14.03 -0.41 0.98
N SER A 62 -12.83 -0.71 0.47
CA SER A 62 -12.32 -2.08 0.39
C SER A 62 -12.26 -2.75 1.76
N ALA A 63 -11.77 -2.03 2.76
CA ALA A 63 -11.71 -2.53 4.12
C ALA A 63 -13.09 -2.64 4.81
N LEU A 64 -14.05 -1.75 4.53
CA LEU A 64 -15.44 -1.90 5.00
C LEU A 64 -16.12 -3.15 4.42
N TRP A 65 -15.84 -3.47 3.15
CA TRP A 65 -16.30 -4.73 2.56
C TRP A 65 -15.67 -5.96 3.23
N LEU A 66 -14.40 -5.87 3.66
CA LEU A 66 -13.76 -6.91 4.48
C LEU A 66 -14.39 -7.06 5.87
N VAL A 67 -14.77 -5.96 6.53
CA VAL A 67 -15.51 -6.00 7.80
C VAL A 67 -16.80 -6.80 7.61
N MET A 68 -17.54 -6.55 6.52
CA MET A 68 -18.79 -7.25 6.22
C MET A 68 -18.57 -8.76 6.06
N THR A 69 -17.48 -9.20 5.40
CA THR A 69 -17.18 -10.64 5.26
C THR A 69 -16.82 -11.27 6.58
N MET A 70 -15.94 -10.64 7.37
CA MET A 70 -15.49 -11.19 8.65
C MET A 70 -16.63 -11.27 9.67
N LEU A 71 -17.55 -10.29 9.67
CA LEU A 71 -18.75 -10.34 10.50
C LEU A 71 -19.72 -11.45 10.03
N SER A 72 -19.92 -11.59 8.72
CA SER A 72 -20.75 -12.66 8.15
C SER A 72 -20.20 -14.04 8.51
N LEU A 73 -18.88 -14.24 8.42
CA LEU A 73 -18.22 -15.48 8.86
C LEU A 73 -18.34 -15.72 10.36
N GLY A 74 -18.20 -14.67 11.18
CA GLY A 74 -18.35 -14.78 12.64
C GLY A 74 -19.74 -15.28 13.05
N VAL A 75 -20.79 -14.74 12.42
CA VAL A 75 -22.16 -15.22 12.65
C VAL A 75 -22.37 -16.62 12.07
N MET A 76 -21.77 -16.92 10.90
CA MET A 76 -21.80 -18.27 10.32
C MET A 76 -21.19 -19.33 11.25
N TYR A 77 -20.12 -18.99 11.98
CA TYR A 77 -19.54 -19.88 12.99
C TYR A 77 -20.47 -20.08 14.18
N MET A 78 -21.17 -19.04 14.63
CA MET A 78 -22.16 -19.20 15.71
C MET A 78 -23.31 -20.11 15.29
N VAL A 79 -23.79 -19.99 14.05
CA VAL A 79 -24.86 -20.84 13.51
C VAL A 79 -24.41 -22.30 13.41
N GLN A 80 -23.18 -22.55 12.94
CA GLN A 80 -22.56 -23.89 12.87
C GLN A 80 -22.08 -24.43 14.22
N GLN A 81 -22.74 -24.05 15.32
CA GLN A 81 -22.45 -24.57 16.66
C GLN A 81 -21.00 -24.34 17.16
N ALA A 82 -20.31 -23.32 16.65
CA ALA A 82 -18.96 -22.92 17.07
C ALA A 82 -18.97 -21.51 17.72
N PRO A 83 -19.60 -21.34 18.90
CA PRO A 83 -19.83 -20.02 19.51
C PRO A 83 -18.53 -19.33 19.93
N PHE A 84 -17.54 -20.06 20.45
CA PHE A 84 -16.25 -19.47 20.82
C PHE A 84 -15.54 -18.88 19.61
N LEU A 85 -15.46 -19.66 18.52
CA LEU A 85 -14.81 -19.24 17.28
C LEU A 85 -15.51 -18.03 16.65
N GLY A 86 -16.84 -18.02 16.66
CA GLY A 86 -17.64 -16.87 16.21
C GLY A 86 -17.38 -15.60 17.02
N ILE A 87 -17.32 -15.69 18.35
CA ILE A 87 -17.03 -14.54 19.21
C ILE A 87 -15.60 -14.03 18.98
N VAL A 88 -14.61 -14.92 18.93
CA VAL A 88 -13.21 -14.55 18.65
C VAL A 88 -13.08 -13.91 17.27
N GLN A 89 -13.81 -14.39 16.26
CA GLN A 89 -13.87 -13.79 14.93
C GLN A 89 -14.31 -12.31 15.00
N ILE A 90 -15.36 -12.03 15.77
CA ILE A 90 -15.89 -10.67 15.89
C ILE A 90 -14.94 -9.77 16.70
N ILE A 91 -14.44 -10.23 17.84
CA ILE A 91 -13.63 -9.40 18.76
C ILE A 91 -12.22 -9.17 18.20
N VAL A 92 -11.55 -10.23 17.72
CA VAL A 92 -10.14 -10.16 17.32
C VAL A 92 -9.99 -9.75 15.87
N TYR A 93 -10.61 -10.49 14.94
CA TYR A 93 -10.45 -10.21 13.51
C TYR A 93 -11.19 -8.95 13.09
N THR A 94 -12.49 -8.87 13.34
CA THR A 94 -13.30 -7.69 12.97
C THR A 94 -13.07 -6.50 13.90
N GLY A 95 -12.83 -6.74 15.18
CA GLY A 95 -12.57 -5.69 16.16
C GLY A 95 -11.13 -5.18 16.07
N ALA A 96 -10.17 -5.90 16.66
CA ALA A 96 -8.81 -5.39 16.83
C ALA A 96 -8.03 -5.26 15.51
N ILE A 97 -7.96 -6.33 14.72
CA ILE A 97 -7.11 -6.38 13.52
C ILE A 97 -7.67 -5.45 12.44
N MET A 98 -8.97 -5.52 12.16
CA MET A 98 -9.59 -4.70 11.13
C MET A 98 -9.55 -3.21 11.47
N MET A 99 -9.81 -2.83 12.73
CA MET A 99 -9.75 -1.42 13.13
C MET A 99 -8.33 -0.88 13.05
N LEU A 100 -7.31 -1.65 13.43
CA LEU A 100 -5.91 -1.27 13.24
C LEU A 100 -5.60 -1.07 11.76
N PHE A 101 -6.01 -2.01 10.91
CA PHE A 101 -5.79 -1.92 9.47
C PHE A 101 -6.50 -0.71 8.85
N LEU A 102 -7.77 -0.47 9.20
CA LEU A 102 -8.52 0.72 8.78
C LEU A 102 -7.85 2.02 9.21
N PHE A 103 -7.37 2.08 10.45
CA PHE A 103 -6.65 3.25 10.95
C PHE A 103 -5.37 3.51 10.15
N VAL A 104 -4.56 2.47 9.91
CA VAL A 104 -3.32 2.57 9.13
C VAL A 104 -3.61 2.96 7.67
N LEU A 105 -4.57 2.31 7.02
CA LEU A 105 -4.95 2.63 5.64
C LEU A 105 -5.43 4.08 5.50
N MET A 106 -6.17 4.58 6.49
CA MET A 106 -6.65 5.96 6.49
C MET A 106 -5.50 6.95 6.72
N LEU A 107 -4.56 6.64 7.61
CA LEU A 107 -3.39 7.47 7.88
C LEU A 107 -2.45 7.56 6.68
N VAL A 108 -2.28 6.44 5.95
CA VAL A 108 -1.40 6.36 4.77
C VAL A 108 -1.93 7.20 3.59
N GLY A 109 -3.17 7.69 3.63
CA GLY A 109 -3.65 8.77 2.76
C GLY A 109 -3.38 8.53 1.27
N ARG A 110 -4.25 7.75 0.60
CA ARG A 110 -4.08 7.48 -0.84
C ARG A 110 -4.50 8.70 -1.67
N ASP A 111 -3.52 9.40 -2.23
CA ASP A 111 -3.67 10.11 -3.50
C ASP A 111 -2.99 9.32 -4.63
N SER A 112 -3.53 9.51 -5.83
CA SER A 112 -3.09 8.94 -7.11
C SER A 112 -3.62 7.54 -7.42
N ALA A 113 -4.66 7.53 -8.25
CA ALA A 113 -4.91 6.42 -9.14
C ALA A 113 -3.70 6.30 -10.08
N ASP A 114 -2.80 5.38 -9.79
CA ASP A 114 -1.84 4.92 -10.81
C ASP A 114 -2.64 4.62 -12.07
N SER A 115 -2.35 5.38 -13.13
CA SER A 115 -2.84 5.03 -14.44
C SER A 115 -2.25 3.66 -14.75
N VAL A 116 -3.11 2.65 -14.87
CA VAL A 116 -2.74 1.27 -15.15
C VAL A 116 -2.23 1.21 -16.60
N VAL A 117 -1.04 1.74 -16.84
CA VAL A 117 -0.36 1.62 -18.12
C VAL A 117 0.24 0.23 -18.14
N GLU A 118 -0.48 -0.69 -18.77
CA GLU A 118 -0.01 -2.05 -19.01
C GLU A 118 1.24 -2.00 -19.89
N VAL A 119 2.42 -2.22 -19.28
CA VAL A 119 3.71 -2.33 -19.98
C VAL A 119 3.73 -3.55 -20.91
N LEU A 120 2.89 -4.57 -20.62
CA LEU A 120 2.77 -5.81 -21.39
C LEU A 120 1.30 -6.10 -21.75
N ARG A 121 0.91 -5.76 -22.99
CA ARG A 121 -0.44 -6.00 -23.52
C ARG A 121 -0.78 -7.49 -23.45
N GLY A 122 -1.79 -7.85 -22.66
CA GLY A 122 -2.31 -9.23 -22.54
C GLY A 122 -1.99 -9.94 -21.21
N GLN A 123 -1.11 -9.40 -20.37
CA GLN A 123 -0.82 -9.99 -19.05
C GLN A 123 -2.08 -10.06 -18.17
N ARG A 124 -2.94 -9.04 -18.22
CA ARG A 124 -4.17 -9.01 -17.43
C ARG A 124 -5.20 -10.05 -17.86
N LEU A 125 -5.29 -10.33 -19.15
CA LEU A 125 -6.16 -11.39 -19.67
C LEU A 125 -5.63 -12.76 -19.25
N LEU A 126 -4.31 -12.99 -19.36
CA LEU A 126 -3.69 -14.23 -18.89
C LEU A 126 -3.86 -14.41 -17.38
N ALA A 127 -3.63 -13.35 -16.59
CA ALA A 127 -3.81 -13.39 -15.14
C ALA A 127 -5.27 -13.66 -14.74
N ALA A 128 -6.23 -13.05 -15.43
CA ALA A 128 -7.65 -13.36 -15.22
C ALA A 128 -7.99 -14.80 -15.58
N LEU A 129 -7.46 -15.31 -16.71
CA LEU A 129 -7.68 -16.69 -17.14
C LEU A 129 -7.08 -17.70 -16.15
N PHE A 130 -5.84 -17.47 -15.69
CA PHE A 130 -5.20 -18.32 -14.68
C PHE A 130 -5.91 -18.22 -13.32
N GLY A 131 -6.34 -17.03 -12.91
CA GLY A 131 -7.08 -16.83 -11.66
C GLY A 131 -8.42 -17.56 -11.66
N ILE A 132 -9.20 -17.42 -12.74
CA ILE A 132 -10.47 -18.13 -12.90
C ILE A 132 -10.24 -19.64 -13.02
N GLY A 133 -9.26 -20.06 -13.82
CA GLY A 133 -8.91 -21.47 -14.00
C GLY A 133 -8.50 -22.14 -12.70
N PHE A 134 -7.67 -21.46 -11.89
CA PHE A 134 -7.29 -21.91 -10.56
C PHE A 134 -8.50 -21.97 -9.62
N GLY A 135 -9.37 -20.95 -9.64
CA GLY A 135 -10.60 -20.93 -8.84
C GLY A 135 -11.53 -22.11 -9.14
N ILE A 136 -11.75 -22.42 -10.43
CA ILE A 136 -12.56 -23.57 -10.85
C ILE A 136 -11.91 -24.88 -10.41
N LEU A 137 -10.59 -25.01 -10.59
CA LEU A 137 -9.86 -26.21 -10.19
C LEU A 137 -9.93 -26.41 -8.67
N ALA A 138 -9.75 -25.36 -7.88
CA ALA A 138 -9.80 -25.40 -6.43
C ALA A 138 -11.21 -25.78 -5.93
N VAL A 139 -12.27 -25.18 -6.49
CA VAL A 139 -13.66 -25.53 -6.15
C VAL A 139 -13.97 -26.97 -6.58
N GLY A 140 -13.57 -27.39 -7.78
CA GLY A 140 -13.79 -28.76 -8.24
C GLY A 140 -13.06 -29.80 -7.40
N ALA A 141 -11.82 -29.52 -6.99
CA ALA A 141 -11.06 -30.37 -6.08
C ALA A 141 -11.72 -30.42 -4.69
N LEU A 142 -12.23 -29.30 -4.19
CA LEU A 142 -12.92 -29.23 -2.90
C LEU A 142 -14.22 -30.04 -2.92
N VAL A 143 -15.09 -29.84 -3.92
CA VAL A 143 -16.35 -30.59 -4.05
C VAL A 143 -16.08 -32.10 -4.10
N ARG A 144 -15.13 -32.53 -4.93
CA ARG A 144 -14.74 -33.94 -5.03
C ARG A 144 -14.16 -34.50 -3.72
N SER A 145 -13.45 -33.68 -2.96
CA SER A 145 -12.90 -34.09 -1.66
C SER A 145 -13.97 -34.20 -0.59
N LEU A 146 -15.03 -33.38 -0.66
CA LEU A 146 -16.11 -33.37 0.33
C LEU A 146 -17.12 -34.50 0.09
N ASP A 147 -17.31 -34.97 -1.15
CA ASP A 147 -18.17 -36.14 -1.46
C ASP A 147 -17.76 -37.42 -0.71
N ALA A 148 -16.49 -37.51 -0.26
CA ALA A 148 -15.94 -38.67 0.41
C ALA A 148 -15.87 -38.54 1.94
N VAL A 149 -16.35 -37.43 2.52
CA VAL A 149 -16.21 -37.12 3.94
C VAL A 149 -17.59 -36.89 4.55
N ASP A 150 -17.93 -37.69 5.56
CA ASP A 150 -19.14 -37.48 6.34
C ASP A 150 -18.97 -36.27 7.28
N SER A 151 -20.03 -35.47 7.41
CA SER A 151 -20.05 -34.35 8.35
C SER A 151 -20.08 -34.85 9.79
N VAL A 152 -19.00 -34.61 10.53
CA VAL A 152 -18.95 -34.83 11.98
C VAL A 152 -19.40 -33.54 12.67
N GLY A 153 -20.63 -33.52 13.18
CA GLY A 153 -21.20 -32.38 13.90
C GLY A 153 -20.49 -32.09 15.22
N LEU A 154 -20.81 -30.93 15.84
CA LEU A 154 -20.18 -30.46 17.08
C LEU A 154 -21.00 -30.76 18.35
N ASP A 155 -22.14 -31.44 18.23
CA ASP A 155 -23.07 -31.66 19.35
C ASP A 155 -22.45 -32.41 20.53
N GLN A 156 -21.63 -33.42 20.24
CA GLN A 156 -20.95 -34.20 21.28
C GLN A 156 -20.00 -33.33 22.11
N VAL A 157 -19.30 -32.39 21.46
CA VAL A 157 -18.36 -31.48 22.12
C VAL A 157 -19.10 -30.38 22.87
N ASN A 158 -20.19 -29.87 22.30
CA ASN A 158 -21.00 -28.83 22.94
C ASN A 158 -21.83 -29.34 24.13
N GLY A 159 -22.18 -30.63 24.13
CA GLY A 159 -22.86 -31.29 25.25
C GLY A 159 -21.93 -31.71 26.41
N ALA A 160 -20.61 -31.64 26.23
CA ALA A 160 -19.64 -32.00 27.26
C ALA A 160 -19.58 -30.95 28.41
N PRO A 161 -19.19 -31.34 29.64
CA PRO A 161 -18.98 -30.39 30.73
C PRO A 161 -17.95 -29.31 30.35
N GLY A 162 -18.34 -28.04 30.37
CA GLY A 162 -17.50 -26.92 29.93
C GLY A 162 -17.71 -26.49 28.47
N GLY A 163 -18.50 -27.23 27.70
CA GLY A 163 -18.90 -26.91 26.33
C GLY A 163 -17.72 -26.67 25.38
N ASN A 164 -17.97 -25.92 24.32
CA ASN A 164 -16.98 -25.61 23.28
C ASN A 164 -15.69 -24.99 23.83
N VAL A 165 -15.81 -24.05 24.78
CA VAL A 165 -14.66 -23.32 25.35
C VAL A 165 -13.80 -24.24 26.20
N GLY A 166 -14.42 -25.10 27.02
CA GLY A 166 -13.70 -26.06 27.86
C GLY A 166 -12.89 -27.06 27.03
N ALA A 167 -13.51 -27.63 25.99
CA ALA A 167 -12.85 -28.59 25.10
C ALA A 167 -11.67 -27.96 24.33
N ILE A 168 -11.83 -26.73 23.82
CA ILE A 168 -10.73 -25.99 23.18
C ILE A 168 -9.62 -25.70 24.19
N GLY A 169 -9.98 -25.28 25.41
CA GLY A 169 -9.03 -25.02 26.48
C GLY A 169 -8.20 -26.25 26.85
N GLU A 170 -8.84 -27.41 27.02
CA GLU A 170 -8.16 -28.68 27.29
C GLU A 170 -7.16 -29.01 26.18
N SER A 171 -7.62 -29.06 24.92
CA SER A 171 -6.75 -29.39 23.78
C SER A 171 -5.60 -28.39 23.60
N LEU A 172 -5.82 -27.10 23.91
CA LEU A 172 -4.79 -26.06 23.82
C LEU A 172 -3.65 -26.29 24.82
N PHE A 173 -3.96 -26.78 26.02
CA PHE A 173 -2.97 -26.99 27.08
C PHE A 173 -2.43 -28.42 27.15
N THR A 174 -3.05 -29.39 26.49
CA THR A 174 -2.57 -30.78 26.40
C THR A 174 -1.84 -31.04 25.09
N ASP A 175 -2.56 -31.02 23.96
CA ASP A 175 -2.06 -31.44 22.65
C ASP A 175 -1.30 -30.30 21.95
N TYR A 176 -1.82 -29.08 22.04
CA TYR A 176 -1.32 -27.91 21.32
C TYR A 176 -0.48 -26.96 22.19
N LEU A 177 0.08 -27.45 23.29
CA LEU A 177 0.89 -26.64 24.21
C LEU A 177 2.07 -25.95 23.50
N TRP A 178 2.76 -26.67 22.61
CA TRP A 178 3.90 -26.12 21.86
C TRP A 178 3.48 -25.02 20.87
N PRO A 179 2.48 -25.24 19.98
CA PRO A 179 1.94 -24.16 19.16
C PRO A 179 1.43 -22.96 19.96
N PHE A 180 0.80 -23.19 21.11
CA PHE A 180 0.35 -22.12 22.00
C PHE A 180 1.52 -21.26 22.49
N GLU A 181 2.57 -21.89 23.03
CA GLU A 181 3.76 -21.19 23.53
C GLU A 181 4.48 -20.42 22.40
N LEU A 182 4.63 -21.03 21.23
CA LEU A 182 5.22 -20.38 20.06
C LEU A 182 4.39 -19.18 19.59
N THR A 183 3.06 -19.26 19.67
CA THR A 183 2.19 -18.13 19.35
C THR A 183 2.33 -17.01 20.38
N GLY A 184 2.50 -17.34 21.66
CA GLY A 184 2.84 -16.38 22.71
C GLY A 184 4.15 -15.65 22.42
N ALA A 185 5.21 -16.40 22.10
CA ALA A 185 6.49 -15.84 21.69
C ALA A 185 6.37 -14.96 20.44
N LEU A 186 5.57 -15.38 19.45
CA LEU A 186 5.29 -14.61 18.24
C LEU A 186 4.64 -13.26 18.57
N LEU A 187 3.67 -13.20 19.49
CA LEU A 187 3.01 -11.95 19.89
C LEU A 187 3.97 -10.99 20.60
N VAL A 188 4.89 -11.52 21.44
CA VAL A 188 5.94 -10.72 22.08
C VAL A 188 6.88 -10.15 21.02
N VAL A 189 7.36 -10.98 20.09
CA VAL A 189 8.24 -10.56 18.99
C VAL A 189 7.54 -9.54 18.09
N ALA A 190 6.27 -9.73 17.76
CA ALA A 190 5.50 -8.79 16.96
C ALA A 190 5.37 -7.41 17.65
N THR A 191 5.12 -7.41 18.96
CA THR A 191 5.02 -6.17 19.76
C THR A 191 6.37 -5.44 19.82
N VAL A 192 7.46 -6.17 20.08
CA VAL A 192 8.82 -5.61 20.07
C VAL A 192 9.19 -5.10 18.67
N GLY A 193 8.88 -5.86 17.63
CA GLY A 193 9.12 -5.49 16.23
C GLY A 193 8.39 -4.22 15.83
N ALA A 194 7.11 -4.10 16.16
CA ALA A 194 6.33 -2.88 15.94
C ALA A 194 6.92 -1.68 16.69
N LEU A 195 7.33 -1.86 17.96
CA LEU A 195 7.96 -0.79 18.75
C LEU A 195 9.29 -0.33 18.13
N VAL A 196 10.14 -1.26 17.72
CA VAL A 196 11.42 -0.93 17.07
C VAL A 196 11.18 -0.17 15.77
N PHE A 197 10.22 -0.60 14.94
CA PHE A 197 9.90 0.07 13.68
C PHE A 197 9.44 1.51 13.88
N VAL A 198 8.60 1.78 14.88
CA VAL A 198 8.10 3.13 15.18
C VAL A 198 9.15 4.04 15.81
N LEU A 199 10.10 3.49 16.58
CA LEU A 199 11.08 4.30 17.34
C LEU A 199 12.41 4.54 16.64
N VAL A 200 12.83 3.69 15.69
CA VAL A 200 14.17 3.77 15.07
C VAL A 200 14.27 4.94 14.08
N ASP A 201 13.20 5.27 13.35
CA ASP A 201 13.23 6.25 12.26
C ASP A 201 13.38 7.71 12.73
N LYS A 202 13.16 8.00 14.02
CA LYS A 202 13.29 9.36 14.56
C LYS A 202 14.73 9.79 14.89
N ARG A 203 15.74 8.94 14.67
CA ARG A 203 17.12 9.24 15.07
C ARG A 203 17.96 9.98 14.02
N ASP A 204 17.48 10.16 12.79
CA ASP A 204 18.39 10.51 11.69
C ASP A 204 18.56 11.99 11.33
N LYS A 205 18.06 12.91 12.15
CA LYS A 205 18.58 14.29 12.17
C LYS A 205 18.66 14.77 13.60
N VAL A 206 19.79 14.52 14.26
CA VAL A 206 20.15 15.31 15.45
C VAL A 206 20.17 16.75 14.98
N LYS A 207 19.10 17.50 15.29
CA LYS A 207 19.06 18.93 15.01
C LYS A 207 20.18 19.54 15.85
N LEU A 208 21.32 19.80 15.21
CA LEU A 208 22.45 20.46 15.86
C LEU A 208 21.91 21.67 16.62
N THR A 209 22.19 21.69 17.90
CA THR A 209 21.89 22.83 18.76
C THR A 209 22.55 24.08 18.17
N GLN A 210 22.04 25.27 18.49
CA GLN A 210 22.63 26.50 17.94
C GLN A 210 24.13 26.61 18.26
N ARG A 211 24.56 26.14 19.44
CA ARG A 211 25.95 26.11 19.86
C ARG A 211 26.79 25.15 19.01
N GLU A 212 26.35 23.90 18.84
CA GLU A 212 27.04 22.92 17.99
C GLU A 212 27.14 23.38 16.54
N ARG A 213 26.09 24.04 16.01
CA ARG A 213 26.11 24.60 14.66
C ARG A 213 27.12 25.74 14.51
N VAL A 214 27.29 26.55 15.55
CA VAL A 214 28.33 27.59 15.60
C VAL A 214 29.72 26.95 15.71
N GLU A 215 29.91 25.94 16.57
CA GLU A 215 31.17 25.22 16.68
C GLU A 215 31.56 24.52 15.38
N ALA A 216 30.63 23.84 14.70
CA ALA A 216 30.85 23.20 13.41
C ALA A 216 31.27 24.21 12.33
N ARG A 217 30.69 25.42 12.34
CA ARG A 217 31.11 26.53 11.45
C ARG A 217 32.56 26.96 11.71
N PHE A 218 32.99 26.98 12.97
CA PHE A 218 34.35 27.38 13.33
C PHE A 218 35.38 26.24 13.24
N ARG A 219 34.94 24.98 13.27
CA ARG A 219 35.80 23.81 13.05
C ARG A 219 36.06 23.54 11.56
N GLY A 220 35.38 24.25 10.66
CA GLY A 220 35.52 24.08 9.21
C GLY A 220 34.75 22.88 8.65
N GLU A 221 33.84 22.29 9.43
CA GLU A 221 32.94 21.21 8.96
C GLU A 221 31.88 21.75 7.97
N LEU A 222 31.60 23.05 8.04
CA LEU A 222 30.76 23.77 7.10
C LEU A 222 31.65 24.65 6.22
N SER A 223 31.27 24.80 4.95
CA SER A 223 32.04 25.57 3.94
C SER A 223 32.28 27.03 4.32
N ARG A 224 31.50 27.59 5.26
CA ARG A 224 31.63 28.98 5.71
C ARG A 224 31.40 29.15 7.22
N PRO A 225 32.13 30.08 7.85
CA PRO A 225 31.93 30.43 9.25
C PRO A 225 30.68 31.29 9.49
N SER A 226 30.15 31.96 8.45
CA SER A 226 28.95 32.79 8.53
C SER A 226 27.69 32.03 8.11
N PRO A 227 26.49 32.45 8.56
CA PRO A 227 25.23 32.05 7.94
C PRO A 227 25.20 32.41 6.44
N LEU A 228 24.38 31.70 5.68
CA LEU A 228 24.08 32.06 4.29
C LEU A 228 23.44 33.45 4.27
N PRO A 229 23.80 34.32 3.29
CA PRO A 229 23.12 35.59 3.12
C PRO A 229 21.65 35.33 2.81
N GLY A 230 20.76 36.10 3.45
CA GLY A 230 19.35 36.05 3.10
C GLY A 230 19.14 36.55 1.65
N PRO A 231 18.08 36.10 0.98
CA PRO A 231 17.71 36.67 -0.32
C PRO A 231 17.52 38.18 -0.16
N GLY A 232 18.04 38.96 -1.12
CA GLY A 232 17.94 40.43 -1.10
C GLY A 232 19.11 41.17 -0.45
N VAL A 233 20.07 40.50 0.20
CA VAL A 233 21.25 41.17 0.75
C VAL A 233 22.15 41.66 -0.41
N PHE A 234 22.28 42.99 -0.55
CA PHE A 234 22.94 43.66 -1.68
C PHE A 234 22.31 43.38 -3.06
N ALA A 235 21.07 42.89 -3.12
CA ALA A 235 20.36 42.70 -4.37
C ALA A 235 19.95 44.05 -4.99
N THR A 236 19.94 44.12 -6.32
CA THR A 236 19.53 45.32 -7.07
C THR A 236 18.02 45.49 -7.15
N ALA A 237 17.23 44.51 -6.69
CA ALA A 237 15.79 44.53 -6.68
C ALA A 237 15.21 43.77 -5.47
N ASN A 238 13.98 44.10 -5.10
CA ASN A 238 13.27 43.50 -3.96
C ASN A 238 12.51 42.21 -4.32
N SER A 239 13.03 41.42 -5.26
CA SER A 239 12.40 40.16 -5.68
C SER A 239 13.11 38.97 -5.04
N VAL A 240 12.35 37.95 -4.64
CA VAL A 240 12.87 36.66 -4.16
C VAL A 240 13.61 35.86 -5.25
N ALA A 241 13.44 36.25 -6.51
CA ALA A 241 14.17 35.70 -7.66
C ALA A 241 15.47 36.47 -7.98
N THR A 242 15.74 37.59 -7.29
CA THR A 242 16.98 38.33 -7.47
C THR A 242 18.03 37.81 -6.48
N PRO A 243 19.19 37.33 -6.96
CA PRO A 243 20.20 36.78 -6.08
C PRO A 243 20.88 37.88 -5.26
N ALA A 244 21.41 37.49 -4.10
CA ALA A 244 22.30 38.32 -3.31
C ALA A 244 23.63 38.53 -4.04
N LEU A 245 24.22 39.71 -3.84
CA LEU A 245 25.54 40.04 -4.35
C LEU A 245 26.57 39.97 -3.22
N LEU A 246 27.76 39.46 -3.55
CA LEU A 246 28.93 39.49 -2.69
C LEU A 246 29.52 40.92 -2.67
N PRO A 247 30.37 41.26 -1.69
CA PRO A 247 30.99 42.59 -1.60
C PRO A 247 31.84 42.98 -2.82
N ASP A 248 32.23 42.01 -3.66
CA ASP A 248 32.95 42.19 -4.91
C ASP A 248 32.02 42.38 -6.13
N GLY A 249 30.70 42.35 -5.93
CA GLY A 249 29.68 42.46 -6.97
C GLY A 249 29.37 41.15 -7.70
N SER A 250 29.99 40.02 -7.32
CA SER A 250 29.66 38.71 -7.88
C SER A 250 28.37 38.14 -7.27
N VAL A 251 27.74 37.20 -7.97
CA VAL A 251 26.47 36.59 -7.53
C VAL A 251 26.73 35.50 -6.50
N ALA A 252 25.95 35.47 -5.42
CA ALA A 252 25.92 34.37 -4.46
C ALA A 252 24.82 33.35 -4.87
N PRO A 253 25.15 32.27 -5.61
CA PRO A 253 24.15 31.33 -6.14
C PRO A 253 23.34 30.66 -5.01
N GLU A 254 23.95 30.44 -3.85
CA GLU A 254 23.32 29.88 -2.66
C GLU A 254 22.23 30.75 -2.00
N SER A 255 22.04 31.98 -2.48
CA SER A 255 20.96 32.87 -1.99
C SER A 255 19.62 32.63 -2.67
N LEU A 256 19.60 31.86 -3.76
CA LEU A 256 18.39 31.47 -4.49
C LEU A 256 17.85 30.15 -3.95
N SER A 257 16.52 30.00 -3.99
CA SER A 257 15.88 28.72 -3.70
C SER A 257 15.80 27.90 -4.98
N ASP A 258 16.20 26.63 -4.90
CA ASP A 258 16.08 25.65 -6.00
C ASP A 258 14.66 25.57 -6.59
N LEU A 259 13.64 25.89 -5.78
CA LEU A 259 12.23 25.92 -6.20
C LEU A 259 11.88 27.11 -7.11
N ILE A 260 12.63 28.21 -7.04
CA ILE A 260 12.40 29.42 -7.85
C ILE A 260 13.10 29.30 -9.21
N GLU A 261 14.28 28.66 -9.24
CA GLU A 261 15.07 28.48 -10.47
C GLU A 261 14.30 27.67 -11.54
N SER A 262 13.48 26.70 -11.12
CA SER A 262 12.65 25.91 -12.03
C SER A 262 11.50 26.70 -12.69
N THR A 263 11.00 27.76 -12.06
CA THR A 263 9.90 28.58 -12.59
C THR A 263 10.41 29.78 -13.40
N ALA A 264 11.58 30.32 -13.04
CA ALA A 264 12.13 31.52 -13.65
C ALA A 264 12.55 31.32 -15.11
N LEU A 265 13.17 30.19 -15.44
CA LEU A 265 13.66 29.89 -16.80
C LEU A 265 12.54 29.84 -17.85
N GLU A 266 11.41 29.18 -17.55
CA GLU A 266 10.32 28.98 -18.51
C GLU A 266 9.59 30.30 -18.86
N ARG A 267 9.47 31.22 -17.88
CA ARG A 267 8.80 32.51 -18.08
C ARG A 267 9.74 33.54 -18.73
N LEU A 268 11.03 33.52 -18.40
CA LEU A 268 12.05 34.37 -19.01
C LEU A 268 12.28 34.03 -20.49
N ASP A 269 12.25 32.75 -20.87
CA ASP A 269 12.41 32.37 -22.29
C ASP A 269 11.21 32.82 -23.14
N ALA A 270 9.98 32.75 -22.60
CA ALA A 270 8.77 33.24 -23.28
C ALA A 270 8.75 34.78 -23.41
N GLU A 271 9.10 35.51 -22.34
CA GLU A 271 9.23 36.98 -22.39
C GLU A 271 10.37 37.41 -23.31
N THR A 272 11.52 36.74 -23.27
CA THR A 272 12.66 37.04 -24.14
C THR A 272 12.33 36.75 -25.60
N ALA A 273 11.57 35.69 -25.91
CA ALA A 273 11.11 35.40 -27.27
C ALA A 273 10.15 36.48 -27.80
N SER A 274 9.22 36.96 -26.96
CA SER A 274 8.28 38.02 -27.32
C SER A 274 8.95 39.40 -27.49
N VAL A 275 9.98 39.71 -26.69
CA VAL A 275 10.68 41.00 -26.74
C VAL A 275 11.79 41.02 -27.80
N SER A 276 12.46 39.88 -28.06
CA SER A 276 13.48 39.77 -29.10
C SER A 276 12.93 39.74 -30.54
N GLY A 277 11.60 39.70 -30.70
CA GLY A 277 10.95 39.62 -32.01
C GLY A 277 11.22 38.32 -32.76
N SER A 278 11.67 37.27 -32.06
CA SER A 278 11.91 35.94 -32.63
C SER A 278 10.61 35.15 -32.83
N VAL A 279 9.50 35.61 -32.24
CA VAL A 279 8.15 35.17 -32.58
C VAL A 279 7.60 36.10 -33.68
N PRO A 280 7.12 35.58 -34.83
CA PRO A 280 6.48 36.40 -35.84
C PRO A 280 5.29 37.15 -35.22
N GLY A 281 5.42 38.47 -35.09
CA GLY A 281 4.31 39.32 -34.70
C GLY A 281 3.22 39.32 -35.78
N PRO A 282 1.94 39.54 -35.41
CA PRO A 282 0.83 39.62 -36.36
C PRO A 282 1.17 40.64 -37.46
N GLY A 283 1.05 40.20 -38.71
CA GLY A 283 1.46 41.00 -39.87
C GLY A 283 0.62 42.28 -39.97
N ALA A 284 1.17 43.34 -40.55
CA ALA A 284 0.52 44.65 -40.69
C ALA A 284 -0.84 44.64 -41.43
N ARG A 285 -1.28 43.50 -41.99
CA ARG A 285 -2.62 43.29 -42.57
C ARG A 285 -3.68 42.88 -41.55
N GLU A 286 -3.30 42.45 -40.36
CA GLU A 286 -4.23 42.14 -39.26
C GLU A 286 -4.56 43.36 -38.38
N LEU A 287 -3.86 44.48 -38.57
CA LEU A 287 -4.07 45.73 -37.84
C LEU A 287 -4.91 46.77 -38.60
N THR A 288 -5.35 46.45 -39.81
CA THR A 288 -6.34 47.25 -40.54
C THR A 288 -7.71 46.63 -40.37
N GLY A 289 -8.58 47.31 -39.60
CA GLY A 289 -9.96 46.91 -39.40
C GLY A 289 -10.69 46.69 -40.72
N ASP A 290 -11.26 45.51 -40.87
CA ASP A 290 -12.41 45.31 -41.74
C ASP A 290 -13.66 45.55 -40.90
N ASP A 291 -14.29 46.69 -41.14
CA ASP A 291 -15.55 47.07 -40.52
C ASP A 291 -16.68 46.22 -41.13
N GLY A 292 -17.10 45.16 -40.44
CA GLY A 292 -18.42 44.59 -40.70
C GLY A 292 -18.64 43.11 -40.40
N SER A 293 -18.74 42.73 -39.13
CA SER A 293 -19.93 42.01 -38.62
C SER A 293 -19.81 41.76 -37.12
N VAL A 294 -20.78 42.28 -36.39
CA VAL A 294 -20.98 42.03 -34.96
C VAL A 294 -21.71 40.69 -34.82
N ALA A 295 -21.11 39.71 -34.16
CA ALA A 295 -21.83 38.67 -33.42
C ALA A 295 -20.88 37.82 -32.52
N ALA A 296 -20.98 38.08 -31.21
CA ALA A 296 -21.14 37.11 -30.10
C ALA A 296 -20.17 35.91 -29.88
N GLN A 297 -20.08 35.58 -28.57
CA GLN A 297 -19.60 34.35 -27.91
C GLN A 297 -18.14 34.39 -27.44
N GLU A 298 -17.87 34.73 -26.17
CA GLU A 298 -18.00 33.91 -24.94
C GLU A 298 -17.22 32.59 -24.96
N ASP A 299 -16.35 32.45 -23.94
CA ASP A 299 -15.83 31.26 -23.27
C ASP A 299 -15.60 29.98 -24.09
N SER A 300 -14.37 29.48 -24.08
CA SER A 300 -14.12 28.12 -23.58
C SER A 300 -12.64 27.76 -23.48
N ASP A 301 -12.33 27.23 -22.31
CA ASP A 301 -11.23 26.34 -21.98
C ASP A 301 -10.96 25.23 -23.01
N ALA A 302 -9.72 24.74 -22.92
CA ALA A 302 -9.28 23.38 -23.22
C ALA A 302 -9.39 22.90 -24.68
N THR A 303 -8.22 22.65 -25.29
CA THR A 303 -7.76 21.29 -25.62
C THR A 303 -6.46 21.35 -26.42
N THR A 304 -5.36 21.03 -25.74
CA THR A 304 -4.13 20.48 -26.30
C THR A 304 -4.44 19.17 -27.02
N THR A 305 -3.98 18.94 -28.25
CA THR A 305 -3.32 17.66 -28.61
C THR A 305 -2.72 17.65 -30.01
N SER A 306 -1.55 17.04 -30.08
CA SER A 306 -1.02 16.32 -31.25
C SER A 306 -0.19 17.11 -32.27
N GLU A 307 0.93 17.71 -31.86
CA GLU A 307 2.09 17.84 -32.76
C GLU A 307 3.41 18.14 -32.03
N LYS A 308 3.82 17.31 -31.06
CA LYS A 308 5.19 17.41 -30.50
C LYS A 308 5.70 16.12 -29.86
N ALA A 309 5.27 14.98 -30.39
CA ALA A 309 5.68 13.65 -29.92
C ALA A 309 6.99 13.13 -30.57
N SER A 310 7.63 13.89 -31.48
CA SER A 310 8.84 13.40 -32.18
C SER A 310 10.17 13.84 -31.57
N ASP A 311 10.22 14.88 -30.74
CA ASP A 311 11.50 15.42 -30.24
C ASP A 311 11.93 14.88 -28.87
N ALA A 312 11.00 14.31 -28.09
CA ALA A 312 11.28 13.74 -26.76
C ALA A 312 12.14 12.46 -26.83
N ASP A 313 12.01 11.69 -27.91
CA ASP A 313 12.71 10.40 -28.08
C ASP A 313 14.23 10.58 -28.31
N SER A 314 14.64 11.75 -28.78
CA SER A 314 16.05 12.08 -29.02
C SER A 314 16.83 12.48 -27.76
N VAL A 315 16.11 12.86 -26.69
CA VAL A 315 16.67 13.32 -25.42
C VAL A 315 16.83 12.15 -24.43
N GLU A 316 15.92 11.18 -24.47
CA GLU A 316 15.98 9.96 -23.65
C GLU A 316 17.17 9.06 -24.04
N SER A 317 17.44 8.92 -25.34
CA SER A 317 18.57 8.13 -25.86
C SER A 317 19.95 8.70 -25.46
N LYS A 318 20.06 10.02 -25.26
CA LYS A 318 21.29 10.67 -24.78
C LYS A 318 21.47 10.59 -23.25
N ARG A 319 20.39 10.40 -22.48
CA ARG A 319 20.44 10.21 -21.03
C ARG A 319 20.89 8.80 -20.64
N SER A 320 20.47 7.77 -21.38
CA SER A 320 20.90 6.38 -21.15
C SER A 320 22.41 6.20 -21.37
N ALA A 321 22.99 6.80 -22.43
CA ALA A 321 24.42 6.68 -22.71
C ALA A 321 25.33 7.43 -21.71
N ALA A 322 24.80 8.44 -21.00
CA ALA A 322 25.54 9.19 -19.99
C ALA A 322 25.48 8.52 -18.60
N SER A 323 24.41 7.77 -18.31
CA SER A 323 24.25 6.98 -17.08
C SER A 323 25.21 5.79 -17.02
N ASP A 324 25.34 5.05 -18.12
CA ASP A 324 26.24 3.88 -18.20
C ASP A 324 27.73 4.26 -18.08
N ALA A 325 28.10 5.49 -18.46
CA ALA A 325 29.47 6.00 -18.31
C ALA A 325 29.80 6.45 -16.87
N ALA A 326 28.79 6.87 -16.09
CA ALA A 326 28.97 7.26 -14.70
C ALA A 326 29.09 6.04 -13.78
N GLU A 327 28.35 4.96 -14.06
CA GLU A 327 28.35 3.74 -13.25
C GLU A 327 29.65 2.92 -13.40
N ALA A 328 30.29 2.94 -14.57
CA ALA A 328 31.58 2.28 -14.81
C ALA A 328 32.78 2.96 -14.11
N THR A 329 32.63 4.21 -13.67
CA THR A 329 33.72 4.96 -13.01
C THR A 329 33.71 4.73 -11.50
N ASP A 330 32.54 4.47 -10.91
CA ASP A 330 32.37 4.27 -9.46
C ASP A 330 32.82 2.88 -9.00
N THR A 331 32.63 1.84 -9.83
CA THR A 331 33.09 0.47 -9.52
C THR A 331 34.62 0.30 -9.52
N SER A 332 35.37 1.25 -10.09
CA SER A 332 36.85 1.18 -10.13
C SER A 332 37.55 1.77 -8.90
N SER A 333 36.82 2.52 -8.05
CA SER A 333 37.38 3.13 -6.83
C SER A 333 37.19 2.29 -5.57
N GLU A 334 36.33 1.26 -5.58
CA GLU A 334 36.12 0.38 -4.41
C GLU A 334 37.10 -0.82 -4.33
N GLU A 335 37.82 -1.19 -5.38
CA GLU A 335 38.81 -2.29 -5.33
C GLU A 335 40.21 -1.86 -4.82
N GLY A 336 40.42 -0.60 -4.46
CA GLY A 336 41.70 -0.07 -3.98
C GLY A 336 41.88 0.00 -2.46
N ARG A 337 40.88 -0.44 -1.67
CA ARG A 337 40.92 -0.45 -0.20
C ARG A 337 40.47 -1.81 0.35
N ALA A 338 41.33 -2.80 0.18
CA ALA A 338 41.40 -3.99 1.02
C ALA A 338 42.87 -4.23 1.41
#